data_AF-A0A326TZ63-F1
#
_entry.id   AF-A0A326TZ63-F1
#
_cell.length_a   1.000
_cell.length_b   1.000
_cell.length_c   1.000
_cell.angle_alpha   90.00
_cell.angle_beta   90.00
_cell.angle_gamma   90.00
#
_symmetry.space_group_name_H-M   'P 1'
#
loop_
_entity.id
_entity.type
_entity.pdbx_description
1 polymer ?
#
loop_
_entity_poly.entity_id
_entity_poly.type
_entity_poly.pdbx_seq_one_letter_code
_entity_poly.pdbx_strand_id
1 'polypeptide(L)'
;MLHSGRKEDVVLSLELFRHLAKREQLEALETYTEALEQVLMLARGSLIDLQDLPTIVIPDLHARRELLLAILETRLETGPLAGQQVSELLQQGRINVVCVGDIMHSEERAYWVINDDGEWSEELLDKEMVRSLGTALMVMYLKIHYPDHFYCLRGNHDDIAGELTGDFRKFVGLRYRNSELVFVDGRPVVTGKKGESQLIRDWVLAREGWGEPFLEKWARFEHELPLFARASYFVVSHTFEERHFDPELDVYIKSPTEMLFSHKTPESAF
;
A
#
# COMPACT_ATOMS: atom_id res chain seq x y z
N MET A 1 -36.54 10.13 20.06
CA MET A 1 -36.59 10.00 18.59
C MET A 1 -35.37 10.73 18.05
N LEU A 2 -34.34 10.14 17.45
CA LEU A 2 -34.10 8.81 16.91
C LEU A 2 -32.78 8.29 17.51
N HIS A 3 -32.85 7.18 18.25
CA HIS A 3 -31.70 6.28 18.36
C HIS A 3 -31.76 5.40 17.11
N SER A 4 -30.81 5.59 16.20
CA SER A 4 -30.62 4.71 15.04
C SER A 4 -29.23 4.10 15.21
N GLY A 5 -29.20 2.77 15.29
CA GLY A 5 -28.12 1.97 15.86
C GLY A 5 -26.76 2.23 15.23
N ARG A 6 -25.75 2.26 16.10
CA ARG A 6 -24.39 1.87 15.69
C ARG A 6 -24.53 0.47 15.10
N LYS A 7 -24.14 0.29 13.83
CA LYS A 7 -23.78 -1.03 13.32
C LYS A 7 -22.86 -1.66 14.36
N GLU A 8 -23.15 -2.89 14.77
CA GLU A 8 -22.30 -3.62 15.71
C GLU A 8 -20.84 -3.46 15.27
N ASP A 9 -19.99 -2.92 16.15
CA ASP A 9 -18.56 -2.79 15.91
C ASP A 9 -17.99 -4.21 15.78
N VAL A 10 -18.01 -4.75 14.56
CA VAL A 10 -17.35 -6.01 14.24
C VAL A 10 -15.87 -5.78 14.47
N VAL A 11 -15.38 -6.25 15.60
CA VAL A 11 -13.97 -6.28 15.90
C VAL A 11 -13.31 -7.18 14.86
N LEU A 12 -12.39 -6.63 14.07
CA LEU A 12 -11.51 -7.43 13.24
C LEU A 12 -10.73 -8.40 14.13
N SER A 13 -10.90 -9.70 13.89
CA SER A 13 -10.15 -10.72 14.63
C SER A 13 -8.83 -11.03 13.94
N LEU A 14 -7.79 -11.31 14.74
CA LEU A 14 -6.55 -11.89 14.22
C LEU A 14 -6.79 -13.18 13.43
N GLU A 15 -7.87 -13.90 13.71
CA GLU A 15 -8.20 -15.12 12.98
C GLU A 15 -8.51 -14.87 11.50
N LEU A 16 -9.17 -13.75 11.17
CA LEU A 16 -9.36 -13.35 9.78
C LEU A 16 -8.02 -13.10 9.09
N PHE A 17 -7.10 -12.39 9.76
CA PHE A 17 -5.77 -12.11 9.21
C PHE A 17 -4.93 -13.39 9.06
N ARG A 18 -5.04 -14.35 9.98
CA ARG A 18 -4.42 -15.68 9.83
C ARG A 18 -4.96 -16.42 8.61
N HIS A 19 -6.27 -16.32 8.37
CA HIS A 19 -6.91 -16.91 7.20
C HIS A 19 -6.38 -16.27 5.91
N LEU A 20 -6.42 -14.94 5.82
CA LEU A 20 -5.94 -14.18 4.65
C LEU A 20 -4.45 -14.44 4.37
N ALA A 21 -3.62 -14.51 5.42
CA ALA A 21 -2.19 -14.75 5.28
C ALA A 21 -1.86 -16.15 4.73
N LYS A 22 -2.67 -17.16 5.05
CA LYS A 22 -2.48 -18.55 4.60
C LYS A 22 -3.23 -18.88 3.30
N ARG A 23 -3.97 -17.92 2.74
CA ARG A 23 -4.82 -18.16 1.58
C ARG A 23 -3.96 -18.41 0.33
N GLU A 24 -4.25 -19.48 -0.39
CA GLU A 24 -3.58 -19.86 -1.65
C GLU A 24 -4.48 -19.64 -2.88
N GLN A 25 -5.66 -19.06 -2.68
CA GLN A 25 -6.64 -18.75 -3.72
C GLN A 25 -7.10 -17.31 -3.56
N LEU A 26 -7.61 -16.73 -4.65
CA LEU A 26 -8.26 -15.43 -4.61
C LEU A 26 -9.52 -15.50 -3.75
N GLU A 27 -9.85 -14.39 -3.10
CA GLU A 27 -11.20 -14.20 -2.59
C GLU A 27 -12.18 -13.93 -3.74
N ALA A 28 -13.47 -13.89 -3.42
CA ALA A 28 -14.48 -13.49 -4.39
C ALA A 28 -14.23 -12.04 -4.85
N LEU A 29 -14.54 -11.72 -6.11
CA LEU A 29 -14.37 -10.37 -6.66
C LEU A 29 -15.13 -9.32 -5.83
N GLU A 30 -16.30 -9.69 -5.33
CA GLU A 30 -17.16 -8.87 -4.49
C GLU A 30 -16.44 -8.48 -3.19
N THR A 31 -15.65 -9.40 -2.61
CA THR A 31 -14.87 -9.12 -1.40
C THR A 31 -13.86 -7.99 -1.62
N TYR A 32 -13.15 -8.00 -2.75
CA TYR A 32 -12.22 -6.93 -3.09
C TYR A 32 -12.96 -5.63 -3.41
N THR A 33 -14.05 -5.71 -4.17
CA THR A 33 -14.81 -4.54 -4.61
C THR A 33 -15.47 -3.82 -3.43
N GLU A 34 -16.05 -4.56 -2.48
CA GLU A 34 -16.64 -4.02 -1.25
C GLU A 34 -15.59 -3.38 -0.34
N ALA A 35 -14.39 -3.97 -0.24
CA ALA A 35 -13.28 -3.41 0.53
C ALA A 35 -12.80 -2.09 -0.10
N LEU A 36 -12.63 -2.06 -1.43
CA LEU A 36 -12.26 -0.86 -2.19
C LEU A 36 -13.28 0.27 -1.98
N GLU A 37 -14.57 -0.03 -2.11
CA GLU A 37 -15.63 0.97 -1.91
C GLU A 37 -15.61 1.54 -0.49
N GLN A 38 -15.42 0.69 0.52
CA GLN A 38 -15.38 1.12 1.91
C GLN A 38 -14.14 1.95 2.24
N VAL A 39 -12.96 1.53 1.79
CA VAL A 39 -11.71 2.25 2.08
C VAL A 39 -11.68 3.61 1.36
N LEU A 40 -12.23 3.72 0.15
CA LEU A 40 -12.31 4.96 -0.62
C LEU A 40 -13.17 6.03 0.07
N MET A 41 -14.16 5.65 0.88
CA MET A 41 -14.92 6.60 1.69
C MET A 41 -14.11 7.22 2.84
N LEU A 42 -12.95 6.66 3.16
CA LEU A 42 -12.08 7.07 4.26
C LEU A 42 -10.85 7.87 3.79
N ALA A 43 -10.76 8.17 2.49
CA ALA A 43 -9.67 8.96 1.92
C ALA A 43 -9.58 10.34 2.59
N ARG A 44 -8.37 10.74 2.99
CA ARG A 44 -8.12 11.96 3.78
C ARG A 44 -7.11 12.92 3.15
N GLY A 45 -6.82 12.76 1.85
CA GLY A 45 -5.84 13.56 1.12
C GLY A 45 -4.39 13.12 1.34
N SER A 46 -3.45 13.81 0.70
CA SER A 46 -2.05 13.36 0.56
C SER A 46 -1.17 13.53 1.81
N LEU A 47 -1.57 14.33 2.80
CA LEU A 47 -0.89 14.48 4.08
C LEU A 47 -1.85 14.11 5.21
N ILE A 48 -1.45 13.17 6.05
CA ILE A 48 -2.20 12.76 7.24
C ILE A 48 -1.47 13.20 8.51
N ASP A 49 -2.23 13.72 9.47
CA ASP A 49 -1.76 14.01 10.82
C ASP A 49 -2.03 12.80 11.71
N LEU A 50 -0.97 12.26 12.32
CA LEU A 50 -1.05 11.15 13.26
C LEU A 50 -1.49 11.67 14.64
N GLN A 51 -2.22 10.83 15.37
CA GLN A 51 -2.48 11.08 16.79
C GLN A 51 -1.14 11.11 17.55
N ASP A 52 -1.06 11.90 18.63
CA ASP A 52 0.13 11.95 19.50
C ASP A 52 0.23 10.70 20.38
N LEU A 53 0.50 9.57 19.73
CA LEU A 53 0.54 8.22 20.27
C LEU A 53 1.82 7.50 19.79
N PRO A 54 2.30 6.48 20.53
CA PRO A 54 3.35 5.60 20.03
C PRO A 54 3.00 5.05 18.66
N THR A 55 3.94 5.07 17.73
CA THR A 55 3.71 4.73 16.33
C THR A 55 4.63 3.59 15.91
N ILE A 56 4.05 2.55 15.31
CA ILE A 56 4.79 1.50 14.62
C ILE A 56 4.85 1.86 13.14
N VAL A 57 6.07 1.97 12.61
CA VAL A 57 6.30 2.15 11.17
C VAL A 57 6.69 0.80 10.56
N ILE A 58 5.94 0.37 9.56
CA ILE A 58 6.13 -0.89 8.85
C ILE A 58 6.74 -0.55 7.48
N PRO A 59 7.86 -1.19 7.08
CA PRO A 59 8.48 -0.98 5.77
C PRO A 59 7.58 -1.50 4.63
N ASP A 60 8.07 -1.40 3.39
CA ASP A 60 7.41 -1.89 2.17
C ASP A 60 6.73 -3.24 2.39
N LEU A 61 5.50 -3.41 1.93
CA LEU A 61 4.78 -4.66 2.20
C LEU A 61 5.16 -5.75 1.20
N HIS A 62 5.28 -5.44 -0.09
CA HIS A 62 5.59 -6.34 -1.20
C HIS A 62 4.89 -7.70 -1.07
N ALA A 63 3.56 -7.66 -0.94
CA ALA A 63 2.73 -8.86 -0.81
C ALA A 63 3.08 -9.80 0.38
N ARG A 64 3.75 -9.30 1.43
CA ARG A 64 4.14 -10.08 2.63
C ARG A 64 3.05 -10.06 3.69
N ARG A 65 1.98 -10.80 3.44
CA ARG A 65 0.86 -11.01 4.39
C ARG A 65 1.33 -11.52 5.75
N GLU A 66 2.32 -12.39 5.74
CA GLU A 66 2.89 -13.02 6.92
C GLU A 66 3.68 -12.01 7.78
N LEU A 67 4.33 -11.02 7.15
CA LEU A 67 4.99 -9.92 7.87
C LEU A 67 3.94 -9.08 8.62
N LEU A 68 2.88 -8.64 7.92
CA LEU A 68 1.83 -7.82 8.52
C LEU A 68 1.13 -8.58 9.66
N LEU A 69 0.81 -9.86 9.46
CA LEU A 69 0.24 -10.71 10.52
C LEU A 69 1.19 -10.83 11.72
N ALA A 70 2.47 -11.14 11.50
CA ALA A 70 3.44 -11.29 12.58
C ALA A 70 3.58 -10.02 13.41
N ILE A 71 3.56 -8.84 12.77
CA ILE A 71 3.58 -7.55 13.47
C ILE A 71 2.33 -7.40 14.33
N LEU A 72 1.14 -7.68 13.80
CA LEU A 72 -0.12 -7.60 14.58
C LEU A 72 -0.12 -8.57 15.78
N GLU A 73 0.48 -9.75 15.63
CA GLU A 73 0.58 -10.76 16.69
C GLU A 73 1.68 -10.49 17.73
N THR A 74 2.59 -9.57 17.44
CA THR A 74 3.75 -9.28 18.30
C THR A 74 3.30 -8.72 19.65
N ARG A 75 3.89 -9.25 20.73
CA ARG A 75 3.82 -8.64 22.06
C ARG A 75 5.04 -7.77 22.27
N LEU A 76 4.82 -6.51 22.67
CA LEU A 76 5.91 -5.58 22.89
C LEU A 76 6.75 -6.03 24.09
N GLU A 77 8.06 -6.12 23.92
CA GLU A 77 8.96 -6.61 24.98
C GLU A 77 9.35 -5.51 25.97
N THR A 78 9.40 -4.26 25.51
CA THR A 78 9.93 -3.12 26.28
C THR A 78 9.07 -1.87 26.14
N GLY A 79 9.39 -0.86 26.96
CA GLY A 79 8.70 0.43 26.95
C GLY A 79 7.38 0.46 27.72
N PRO A 80 6.64 1.59 27.67
CA PRO A 80 5.45 1.82 28.48
C PRO A 80 4.26 0.91 28.12
N LEU A 81 4.34 0.20 27.00
CA LEU A 81 3.31 -0.73 26.52
C LEU A 81 3.75 -2.20 26.57
N ALA A 82 4.87 -2.51 27.23
CA ALA A 82 5.39 -3.88 27.33
C ALA A 82 4.34 -4.90 27.80
N GLY A 83 4.39 -6.11 27.25
CA GLY A 83 3.48 -7.22 27.50
C GLY A 83 2.18 -7.19 26.68
N GLN A 84 1.81 -6.05 26.09
CA GLN A 84 0.58 -5.91 25.29
C GLN A 84 0.82 -6.30 23.83
N GLN A 85 -0.20 -6.85 23.18
CA GLN A 85 -0.13 -7.24 21.76
C GLN A 85 -0.47 -6.04 20.85
N VAL A 86 0.21 -5.93 19.71
CA VAL A 86 0.01 -4.84 18.75
C VAL A 86 -1.45 -4.74 18.29
N SER A 87 -2.09 -5.85 17.93
CA SER A 87 -3.51 -5.84 17.53
C SER A 87 -4.45 -5.36 18.64
N GLU A 88 -4.20 -5.74 19.90
CA GLU A 88 -4.99 -5.28 21.05
C GLU A 88 -4.82 -3.76 21.25
N LEU A 89 -3.59 -3.26 21.13
CA LEU A 89 -3.28 -1.84 21.25
C LEU A 89 -3.90 -1.01 20.12
N LEU A 90 -3.86 -1.51 18.88
CA LEU A 90 -4.48 -0.88 17.72
C LEU A 90 -6.01 -0.83 17.89
N GLN A 91 -6.62 -1.93 18.32
CA GLN A 91 -8.05 -2.00 18.59
C GLN A 91 -8.49 -1.03 19.68
N GLN A 92 -7.65 -0.81 20.69
CA GLN A 92 -7.91 0.14 21.77
C GLN A 92 -7.61 1.60 21.38
N GLY A 93 -7.11 1.86 20.17
CA GLY A 93 -6.71 3.20 19.72
C GLY A 93 -5.54 3.78 20.52
N ARG A 94 -4.62 2.94 21.00
CA ARG A 94 -3.50 3.33 21.88
C ARG A 94 -2.17 3.49 21.16
N ILE A 95 -2.12 3.13 19.89
CA ILE A 95 -0.97 3.28 19.00
C ILE A 95 -1.43 3.74 17.63
N ASN A 96 -0.51 4.30 16.85
CA ASN A 96 -0.65 4.36 15.40
C ASN A 96 0.12 3.21 14.75
N VAL A 97 -0.34 2.77 13.59
CA VAL A 97 0.39 1.86 12.69
C VAL A 97 0.44 2.51 11.31
N VAL A 98 1.63 2.65 10.74
CA VAL A 98 1.86 3.26 9.43
C VAL A 98 2.67 2.31 8.58
N CYS A 99 2.08 1.77 7.52
CA CYS A 99 2.81 1.09 6.45
C CYS A 99 3.34 2.14 5.46
N VAL A 100 4.59 2.00 5.01
CA VAL A 100 5.20 2.97 4.08
C VAL A 100 4.89 2.69 2.59
N GLY A 101 3.96 1.77 2.30
CA GLY A 101 3.47 1.52 0.95
C GLY A 101 4.00 0.24 0.33
N ASP A 102 3.99 0.21 -1.01
CA ASP A 102 4.35 -0.93 -1.85
C ASP A 102 3.57 -2.17 -1.42
N ILE A 103 2.25 -2.10 -1.53
CA ILE A 103 1.32 -3.13 -1.06
C ILE A 103 1.51 -4.42 -1.86
N MET A 104 1.63 -4.26 -3.18
CA MET A 104 1.76 -5.35 -4.15
C MET A 104 3.21 -5.57 -4.57
N HIS A 105 3.39 -6.49 -5.50
CA HIS A 105 4.66 -6.87 -6.11
C HIS A 105 5.56 -7.68 -5.17
N SER A 106 5.39 -9.00 -5.09
CA SER A 106 6.16 -9.81 -4.15
C SER A 106 7.67 -9.79 -4.41
N GLU A 107 8.44 -9.87 -3.32
CA GLU A 107 9.90 -10.01 -3.36
C GLU A 107 10.39 -11.40 -3.79
N GLU A 108 9.50 -12.38 -3.87
CA GLU A 108 9.88 -13.76 -4.14
C GLU A 108 10.00 -13.98 -5.65
N ARG A 109 11.25 -13.94 -6.14
CA ARG A 109 11.56 -14.14 -7.56
C ARG A 109 10.92 -15.42 -8.13
N ALA A 110 10.80 -16.48 -7.33
CA ALA A 110 10.17 -17.73 -7.76
C ALA A 110 8.66 -17.60 -8.04
N TYR A 111 8.00 -16.54 -7.60
CA TYR A 111 6.61 -16.21 -7.95
C TYR A 111 6.49 -15.39 -9.23
N TRP A 112 7.59 -14.93 -9.79
CA TRP A 112 7.59 -14.09 -10.98
C TRP A 112 8.11 -14.79 -12.21
N VAL A 113 9.22 -15.54 -12.08
CA VAL A 113 9.96 -16.03 -13.24
C VAL A 113 10.35 -17.50 -13.11
N ILE A 114 10.33 -18.20 -14.25
CA ILE A 114 10.67 -19.64 -14.34
C ILE A 114 12.16 -19.87 -14.65
N ASN A 115 12.90 -18.83 -15.04
CA ASN A 115 14.31 -18.95 -15.40
C ASN A 115 15.09 -17.64 -15.21
N ASP A 116 16.36 -17.69 -15.61
CA ASP A 116 17.32 -16.58 -15.56
C ASP A 116 17.20 -15.59 -16.71
N ASP A 117 16.36 -15.85 -17.69
CA ASP A 117 16.02 -14.89 -18.74
C ASP A 117 14.74 -14.09 -18.40
N GLY A 118 14.24 -14.20 -17.16
CA GLY A 118 13.07 -13.46 -16.70
C GLY A 118 11.77 -13.87 -17.39
N GLU A 119 11.73 -15.07 -17.98
CA GLU A 119 10.49 -15.61 -18.54
C GLU A 119 9.52 -15.98 -17.40
N TRP A 120 8.22 -15.86 -17.65
CA TRP A 120 7.17 -16.04 -16.66
C TRP A 120 6.05 -16.93 -17.22
N SER A 121 5.14 -17.37 -16.37
CA SER A 121 3.95 -18.14 -16.75
C SER A 121 2.69 -17.60 -16.09
N GLU A 122 1.53 -17.89 -16.66
CA GLU A 122 0.23 -17.49 -16.07
C GLU A 122 0.04 -18.06 -14.65
N GLU A 123 0.52 -19.28 -14.39
CA GLU A 123 0.46 -19.88 -13.05
C GLU A 123 1.26 -19.09 -12.01
N LEU A 124 2.43 -18.56 -12.38
CA LEU A 124 3.23 -17.71 -11.49
C LEU A 124 2.53 -16.38 -11.24
N LEU A 125 1.98 -15.77 -12.28
CA LEU A 125 1.22 -14.54 -12.17
C LEU A 125 -0.03 -14.70 -11.29
N ASP A 126 -0.75 -15.83 -11.41
CA ASP A 126 -1.87 -16.15 -10.51
C ASP A 126 -1.43 -16.24 -9.04
N LYS A 127 -0.29 -16.88 -8.75
CA LYS A 127 0.27 -16.96 -7.38
C LYS A 127 0.62 -15.59 -6.83
N GLU A 128 1.25 -14.76 -7.66
CA GLU A 128 1.54 -13.38 -7.30
C GLU A 128 0.27 -12.61 -6.97
N MET A 129 -0.76 -12.70 -7.82
CA MET A 129 -2.01 -11.99 -7.62
C MET A 129 -2.73 -12.41 -6.35
N VAL A 130 -2.70 -13.70 -5.98
CA VAL A 130 -3.21 -14.18 -4.69
C VAL A 130 -2.53 -13.48 -3.51
N ARG A 131 -1.21 -13.36 -3.54
CA ARG A 131 -0.45 -12.73 -2.44
C ARG A 131 -0.67 -11.23 -2.38
N SER A 132 -0.58 -10.57 -3.53
CA SER A 132 -0.69 -9.12 -3.64
C SER A 132 -2.08 -8.63 -3.27
N LEU A 133 -3.13 -9.21 -3.86
CA LEU A 133 -4.51 -8.83 -3.54
C LEU A 133 -4.90 -9.23 -2.10
N GLY A 134 -4.37 -10.35 -1.59
CA GLY A 134 -4.55 -10.72 -0.19
C GLY A 134 -3.94 -9.72 0.79
N THR A 135 -2.76 -9.18 0.46
CA THR A 135 -2.10 -8.12 1.27
C THR A 135 -2.91 -6.84 1.23
N ALA A 136 -3.40 -6.45 0.07
CA ALA A 136 -4.25 -5.27 -0.07
C ALA A 136 -5.57 -5.40 0.71
N LEU A 137 -6.21 -6.58 0.72
CA LEU A 137 -7.38 -6.81 1.59
C LEU A 137 -7.05 -6.60 3.06
N MET A 138 -5.90 -7.10 3.53
CA MET A 138 -5.49 -6.89 4.92
C MET A 138 -5.32 -5.40 5.23
N VAL A 139 -4.67 -4.64 4.33
CA VAL A 139 -4.48 -3.18 4.46
C VAL A 139 -5.83 -2.45 4.48
N MET A 140 -6.72 -2.76 3.53
CA MET A 140 -8.04 -2.15 3.43
C MET A 140 -8.88 -2.43 4.68
N TYR A 141 -8.90 -3.67 5.16
CA TYR A 141 -9.62 -4.04 6.39
C TYR A 141 -9.07 -3.32 7.62
N LEU A 142 -7.76 -3.27 7.81
CA LEU A 142 -7.17 -2.50 8.92
C LEU A 142 -7.58 -1.02 8.84
N LYS A 143 -7.56 -0.43 7.63
CA LYS A 143 -7.99 0.96 7.45
C LYS A 143 -9.48 1.17 7.73
N ILE A 144 -10.33 0.26 7.29
CA ILE A 144 -11.78 0.34 7.48
C ILE A 144 -12.16 0.30 8.96
N HIS A 145 -11.53 -0.58 9.74
CA HIS A 145 -11.88 -0.76 11.16
C HIS A 145 -11.12 0.18 12.11
N TYR A 146 -9.93 0.66 11.72
CA TYR A 146 -9.11 1.54 12.54
C TYR A 146 -8.75 2.83 11.78
N PRO A 147 -9.74 3.59 11.27
CA PRO A 147 -9.51 4.69 10.32
C PRO A 147 -8.64 5.83 10.86
N ASP A 148 -8.60 6.02 12.18
CA ASP A 148 -7.86 7.09 12.84
C ASP A 148 -6.57 6.58 13.54
N HIS A 149 -6.20 5.31 13.34
CA HIS A 149 -5.04 4.68 13.97
C HIS A 149 -4.21 3.80 13.03
N PHE A 150 -4.77 3.34 11.90
CA PHE A 150 -4.06 2.62 10.86
C PHE A 150 -3.98 3.44 9.57
N TYR A 151 -2.79 3.44 8.99
CA TYR A 151 -2.47 4.17 7.78
C TYR A 151 -1.55 3.33 6.88
N CYS A 152 -1.71 3.48 5.57
CA CYS A 152 -0.78 2.97 4.58
C CYS A 152 -0.48 4.11 3.62
N LEU A 153 0.79 4.45 3.48
CA LEU A 153 1.24 5.46 2.52
C LEU A 153 1.31 4.85 1.13
N ARG A 154 1.39 5.70 0.11
CA ARG A 154 1.62 5.30 -1.27
C ARG A 154 3.11 5.05 -1.50
N GLY A 155 3.43 3.86 -1.98
CA GLY A 155 4.74 3.50 -2.47
C GLY A 155 4.92 3.76 -3.97
N ASN A 156 6.13 3.57 -4.49
CA ASN A 156 6.38 3.75 -5.92
C ASN A 156 5.89 2.56 -6.77
N HIS A 157 5.54 1.43 -6.15
CA HIS A 157 4.96 0.27 -6.80
C HIS A 157 3.42 0.25 -6.75
N ASP A 158 2.81 1.15 -5.98
CA ASP A 158 1.35 1.29 -5.87
C ASP A 158 0.81 2.12 -7.05
N ASP A 159 0.95 1.59 -8.26
CA ASP A 159 0.49 2.19 -9.53
C ASP A 159 0.25 1.11 -10.60
N ILE A 160 -0.75 0.25 -10.38
CA ILE A 160 -1.08 -0.82 -11.33
C ILE A 160 -1.64 -0.27 -12.65
N ALA A 161 -2.29 0.89 -12.61
CA ALA A 161 -2.73 1.55 -13.83
C ALA A 161 -1.55 2.01 -14.71
N GLY A 162 -0.37 2.20 -14.11
CA GLY A 162 0.84 2.69 -14.77
C GLY A 162 0.78 4.17 -15.12
N GLU A 163 0.00 4.96 -14.35
CA GLU A 163 -0.24 6.38 -14.60
C GLU A 163 0.79 7.29 -13.95
N LEU A 164 1.49 6.81 -12.91
CA LEU A 164 2.38 7.57 -12.04
C LEU A 164 3.85 7.20 -12.24
N THR A 165 4.19 5.90 -12.20
CA THR A 165 5.56 5.38 -12.24
C THR A 165 5.85 4.55 -13.48
N GLY A 166 4.81 4.14 -14.21
CA GLY A 166 4.92 3.41 -15.48
C GLY A 166 5.07 1.90 -15.28
N ASP A 167 5.79 1.24 -16.20
CA ASP A 167 5.97 -0.22 -16.16
C ASP A 167 7.11 -0.59 -15.20
N PHE A 168 6.77 -0.86 -13.94
CA PHE A 168 7.71 -1.33 -12.94
C PHE A 168 8.31 -2.69 -13.35
N ARG A 169 9.61 -2.86 -13.09
CA ARG A 169 10.33 -4.08 -13.45
C ARG A 169 11.45 -4.42 -12.47
N LYS A 170 11.39 -5.62 -11.90
CA LYS A 170 12.37 -6.20 -10.98
C LYS A 170 12.91 -7.55 -11.41
N PHE A 171 12.06 -8.46 -11.85
CA PHE A 171 12.41 -9.82 -12.23
C PHE A 171 11.97 -10.13 -13.66
N VAL A 172 10.72 -9.79 -13.99
CA VAL A 172 10.12 -10.16 -15.26
C VAL A 172 10.86 -9.50 -16.41
N GLY A 173 11.26 -10.33 -17.38
CA GLY A 173 12.00 -9.94 -18.57
C GLY A 173 13.33 -9.25 -18.29
N LEU A 174 13.94 -9.51 -17.12
CA LEU A 174 15.32 -9.15 -16.81
C LEU A 174 16.18 -10.40 -16.76
N ARG A 175 17.39 -10.31 -17.31
CA ARG A 175 18.36 -11.41 -17.25
C ARG A 175 19.15 -11.38 -15.95
N TYR A 176 19.17 -12.53 -15.29
CA TYR A 176 19.98 -12.82 -14.11
C TYR A 176 21.06 -13.85 -14.41
N ARG A 177 22.11 -13.88 -13.58
CA ARG A 177 23.10 -14.95 -13.53
C ARG A 177 23.59 -15.07 -12.10
N ASN A 178 23.47 -16.26 -11.51
CA ASN A 178 23.85 -16.49 -10.10
C ASN A 178 23.21 -15.47 -9.14
N SER A 179 21.92 -15.19 -9.35
CA SER A 179 21.15 -14.18 -8.58
C SER A 179 21.59 -12.73 -8.75
N GLU A 180 22.52 -12.42 -9.65
CA GLU A 180 22.92 -11.06 -9.97
C GLU A 180 22.30 -10.61 -11.30
N LEU A 181 21.79 -9.38 -11.33
CA LEU A 181 21.25 -8.77 -12.55
C LEU A 181 22.39 -8.56 -13.56
N VAL A 182 22.18 -9.00 -14.81
CA VAL A 182 23.19 -8.90 -15.86
C VAL A 182 23.12 -7.51 -16.50
N PHE A 183 24.27 -6.85 -16.60
CA PHE A 183 24.40 -5.55 -17.26
C PHE A 183 25.24 -5.64 -18.54
N VAL A 184 24.87 -4.86 -19.56
CA VAL A 184 25.64 -4.59 -20.78
C VAL A 184 25.64 -3.09 -20.99
N ASP A 185 26.84 -2.49 -21.16
CA ASP A 185 27.02 -1.04 -21.31
C ASP A 185 26.35 -0.21 -20.19
N GLY A 186 26.42 -0.71 -18.96
CA GLY A 186 25.86 -0.05 -17.78
C GLY A 186 24.33 -0.11 -17.68
N ARG A 187 23.66 -0.88 -18.55
CA ARG A 187 22.20 -1.06 -18.54
C ARG A 187 21.82 -2.51 -18.27
N PRO A 188 20.73 -2.77 -17.53
CA PRO A 188 20.27 -4.13 -17.31
C PRO A 188 19.85 -4.77 -18.63
N VAL A 189 20.15 -6.05 -18.79
CA VAL A 189 19.76 -6.82 -19.98
C VAL A 189 18.28 -7.14 -19.89
N VAL A 190 17.50 -6.49 -20.76
CA VAL A 190 16.05 -6.69 -20.90
C VAL A 190 15.78 -7.75 -21.96
N THR A 191 15.06 -8.80 -21.58
CA THR A 191 14.69 -9.95 -22.42
C THR A 191 13.20 -9.95 -22.79
N GLY A 192 12.36 -9.30 -21.98
CA GLY A 192 10.90 -9.26 -22.15
C GLY A 192 10.35 -7.85 -22.38
N LYS A 193 9.23 -7.74 -23.11
CA LYS A 193 8.61 -6.45 -23.45
C LYS A 193 7.82 -5.79 -22.30
N LYS A 194 7.38 -6.58 -21.32
CA LYS A 194 6.54 -6.13 -20.19
C LYS A 194 7.26 -6.40 -18.87
N GLY A 195 7.18 -5.45 -17.94
CA GLY A 195 7.52 -5.59 -16.53
C GLY A 195 6.34 -6.09 -15.71
N GLU A 196 6.49 -6.10 -14.39
CA GLU A 196 5.48 -6.63 -13.48
C GLU A 196 4.18 -5.80 -13.49
N SER A 197 4.26 -4.46 -13.46
CA SER A 197 3.05 -3.61 -13.41
C SER A 197 2.17 -3.86 -14.63
N GLN A 198 2.75 -3.88 -15.83
CA GLN A 198 1.99 -4.12 -17.05
C GLN A 198 1.40 -5.54 -17.08
N LEU A 199 2.10 -6.54 -16.56
CA LEU A 199 1.56 -7.90 -16.48
C LEU A 199 0.38 -8.00 -15.52
N ILE A 200 0.46 -7.39 -14.34
CA ILE A 200 -0.66 -7.35 -13.39
C ILE A 200 -1.85 -6.63 -14.00
N ARG A 201 -1.62 -5.47 -14.64
CA ARG A 201 -2.68 -4.72 -15.33
C ARG A 201 -3.36 -5.57 -16.39
N ASP A 202 -2.59 -6.21 -17.25
CA ASP A 202 -3.12 -7.06 -18.31
C ASP A 202 -3.88 -8.26 -17.75
N TRP A 203 -3.41 -8.83 -16.63
CA TRP A 203 -4.10 -9.91 -15.92
C TRP A 203 -5.47 -9.46 -15.41
N VAL A 204 -5.56 -8.27 -14.80
CA VAL A 204 -6.84 -7.70 -14.33
C VAL A 204 -7.81 -7.49 -15.49
N LEU A 205 -7.31 -6.91 -16.60
CA LEU A 205 -8.11 -6.62 -17.78
C LEU A 205 -8.61 -7.88 -18.51
N ALA A 206 -7.79 -8.92 -18.57
CA ALA A 206 -8.13 -10.17 -19.25
C ALA A 206 -9.04 -11.10 -18.43
N ARG A 207 -9.14 -10.89 -17.11
CA ARG A 207 -9.88 -11.79 -16.22
C ARG A 207 -11.38 -11.50 -16.23
N GLU A 208 -12.16 -12.55 -16.47
CA GLU A 208 -13.62 -12.48 -16.51
C GLU A 208 -14.20 -11.91 -15.20
N GLY A 209 -15.05 -10.89 -15.34
CA GLY A 209 -15.69 -10.20 -14.21
C GLY A 209 -14.89 -9.04 -13.62
N TRP A 210 -13.57 -8.97 -13.81
CA TRP A 210 -12.70 -7.95 -13.21
C TRP A 210 -12.64 -6.70 -14.10
N GLY A 211 -11.85 -6.76 -15.18
CA GLY A 211 -11.83 -5.77 -16.25
C GLY A 211 -11.55 -4.32 -15.81
N GLU A 212 -11.87 -3.39 -16.69
CA GLU A 212 -11.76 -1.95 -16.47
C GLU A 212 -12.46 -1.46 -15.18
N PRO A 213 -13.69 -1.89 -14.84
CA PRO A 213 -14.36 -1.37 -13.64
C PRO A 213 -13.60 -1.67 -12.34
N PHE A 214 -12.96 -2.84 -12.24
CA PHE A 214 -12.10 -3.15 -11.11
C PHE A 214 -10.82 -2.31 -11.13
N LEU A 215 -10.16 -2.23 -12.30
CA LEU A 215 -8.91 -1.48 -12.46
C LEU A 215 -9.09 0.01 -12.11
N GLU A 216 -10.19 0.64 -12.53
CA GLU A 216 -10.49 2.04 -12.21
C GLU A 216 -10.68 2.27 -10.70
N LYS A 217 -11.38 1.37 -10.01
CA LYS A 217 -11.53 1.44 -8.54
C LYS A 217 -10.20 1.24 -7.83
N TRP A 218 -9.39 0.31 -8.32
CA TRP A 218 -8.06 0.06 -7.78
C TRP A 218 -7.13 1.26 -7.96
N ALA A 219 -7.05 1.79 -9.17
CA ALA A 219 -6.25 2.97 -9.49
C ALA A 219 -6.65 4.15 -8.59
N ARG A 220 -7.96 4.36 -8.40
CA ARG A 220 -8.44 5.38 -7.47
C ARG A 220 -8.00 5.11 -6.03
N PHE A 221 -8.04 3.86 -5.57
CA PHE A 221 -7.54 3.52 -4.24
C PHE A 221 -6.06 3.87 -4.08
N GLU A 222 -5.22 3.50 -5.05
CA GLU A 222 -3.79 3.86 -5.06
C GLU A 222 -3.58 5.39 -5.10
N HIS A 223 -4.36 6.13 -5.90
CA HIS A 223 -4.29 7.59 -5.95
C HIS A 223 -4.64 8.27 -4.62
N GLU A 224 -5.56 7.69 -3.85
CA GLU A 224 -6.03 8.23 -2.57
C GLU A 224 -5.15 7.81 -1.37
N LEU A 225 -4.15 6.94 -1.58
CA LEU A 225 -3.16 6.64 -0.55
C LEU A 225 -2.37 7.92 -0.18
N PRO A 226 -2.23 8.25 1.11
CA PRO A 226 -1.45 9.41 1.54
C PRO A 226 0.01 9.30 1.12
N LEU A 227 0.63 10.44 0.81
CA LEU A 227 2.07 10.52 0.50
C LEU A 227 2.92 10.68 1.77
N PHE A 228 2.38 11.40 2.76
CA PHE A 228 3.10 11.74 3.98
C PHE A 228 2.24 11.48 5.22
N ALA A 229 2.87 10.98 6.28
CA ALA A 229 2.33 11.02 7.63
C ALA A 229 3.18 11.92 8.52
N ARG A 230 2.54 12.88 9.19
CA ARG A 230 3.19 13.79 10.14
C ARG A 230 2.82 13.40 11.56
N ALA A 231 3.82 13.14 12.38
CA ALA A 231 3.71 13.03 13.82
C ALA A 231 4.29 14.27 14.50
N SER A 232 4.18 14.33 15.84
CA SER A 232 4.73 15.42 16.66
C SER A 232 6.23 15.65 16.48
N TYR A 233 7.00 14.59 16.19
CA TYR A 233 8.48 14.64 16.18
C TYR A 233 9.12 14.02 14.93
N PHE A 234 8.34 13.52 13.99
CA PHE A 234 8.85 12.90 12.77
C PHE A 234 7.84 12.99 11.63
N VAL A 235 8.32 12.80 10.41
CA VAL A 235 7.51 12.63 9.20
C VAL A 235 7.89 11.30 8.57
N VAL A 236 6.90 10.59 8.04
CA VAL A 236 7.08 9.34 7.30
C VAL A 236 6.63 9.57 5.86
N SER A 237 7.46 9.12 4.92
CA SER A 237 7.16 8.99 3.49
C SER A 237 7.75 7.69 2.99
N HIS A 238 7.30 7.21 1.83
CA HIS A 238 7.85 6.03 1.19
C HIS A 238 9.30 6.25 0.73
N THR A 239 9.52 7.30 -0.08
CA THR A 239 10.85 7.68 -0.51
C THR A 239 11.43 8.78 0.36
N PHE A 240 12.75 8.74 0.54
CA PHE A 240 13.54 9.86 1.01
C PHE A 240 13.99 10.66 -0.23
N GLU A 241 14.05 11.99 -0.16
CA GLU A 241 14.60 12.79 -1.26
C GLU A 241 16.04 12.34 -1.56
N GLU A 242 16.35 12.09 -2.84
CA GLU A 242 17.69 11.67 -3.30
C GLU A 242 18.79 12.70 -2.98
N ARG A 243 18.38 13.95 -2.72
CA ARG A 243 19.27 15.02 -2.27
C ARG A 243 19.09 15.25 -0.77
N HIS A 244 20.18 15.63 -0.12
CA HIS A 244 20.12 16.08 1.26
C HIS A 244 19.17 17.29 1.35
N PHE A 245 18.34 17.29 2.40
CA PHE A 245 17.54 18.44 2.78
C PHE A 245 18.43 19.68 2.88
N ASP A 246 18.13 20.67 2.05
CA ASP A 246 18.76 21.97 2.06
C ASP A 246 17.78 22.96 2.70
N PRO A 247 18.01 23.39 3.96
CA PRO A 247 17.10 24.29 4.63
C PRO A 247 16.94 25.66 3.95
N GLU A 248 17.83 26.06 3.03
CA GLU A 248 17.67 27.29 2.25
C GLU A 248 16.75 27.11 1.03
N LEU A 249 16.62 25.89 0.51
CA LEU A 249 15.82 25.58 -0.67
C LEU A 249 14.49 24.90 -0.35
N ASP A 250 14.47 24.11 0.72
CA ASP A 250 13.39 23.15 1.02
C ASP A 250 12.47 23.62 2.14
N VAL A 251 12.94 24.57 2.95
CA VAL A 251 12.12 25.22 3.98
C VAL A 251 11.42 26.41 3.35
N TYR A 252 10.19 26.18 2.91
CA TYR A 252 9.28 27.28 2.64
C TYR A 252 8.64 27.77 3.95
N ILE A 253 9.15 28.88 4.47
CA ILE A 253 8.42 29.68 5.48
C ILE A 253 7.60 30.70 4.71
N LYS A 254 6.29 30.47 4.67
CA LYS A 254 5.35 31.43 4.10
C LYS A 254 5.58 32.82 4.71
N SER A 255 5.84 33.81 3.86
CA SER A 255 6.00 35.19 4.31
C SER A 255 4.68 35.70 4.92
N PRO A 256 4.72 36.51 5.99
CA PRO A 256 3.54 37.20 6.52
C PRO A 256 2.80 38.05 5.48
N THR A 257 3.48 38.43 4.39
CA THR A 257 2.92 39.24 3.29
C THR A 257 2.48 38.41 2.08
N GLU A 258 2.75 37.11 2.05
CA GLU A 258 2.22 36.25 0.99
C GLU A 258 0.71 36.09 1.18
N MET A 259 -0.05 36.42 0.14
CA MET A 259 -1.50 36.32 0.17
C MET A 259 -1.93 34.92 0.64
N LEU A 260 -2.94 34.88 1.50
CA LEU A 260 -3.66 33.64 1.79
C LEU A 260 -4.10 33.03 0.45
N PHE A 261 -3.97 31.71 0.30
CA PHE A 261 -4.61 31.03 -0.82
C PHE A 261 -6.09 31.39 -0.73
N SER A 262 -6.58 32.22 -1.65
CA SER A 262 -8.00 32.51 -1.69
C SER A 262 -8.66 31.20 -2.12
N HIS A 263 -9.45 30.60 -1.24
CA HIS A 263 -10.50 29.71 -1.67
C HIS A 263 -11.46 30.56 -2.51
N LYS A 264 -11.18 30.71 -3.81
CA LYS A 264 -12.23 31.05 -4.76
C LYS A 264 -13.10 29.81 -4.83
N THR A 265 -14.18 29.82 -4.06
CA THR A 265 -15.35 29.02 -4.42
C THR A 265 -15.72 29.35 -5.87
N PRO A 266 -16.04 28.34 -6.70
CA PRO A 266 -16.39 28.56 -8.10
C PRO A 266 -17.80 29.15 -8.20
N GLU A 267 -17.95 30.41 -7.82
CA GLU A 267 -19.13 31.24 -8.14
C GLU A 267 -18.61 32.53 -8.79
N SER A 268 -17.99 32.39 -9.95
CA SER A 268 -17.81 33.45 -10.97
C SER A 268 -16.87 32.94 -12.08
N ALA A 269 -17.32 31.91 -12.78
CA ALA A 269 -17.02 31.76 -14.19
C ALA A 269 -18.38 31.79 -14.90
N PHE A 270 -18.50 32.70 -15.85
CA PHE A 270 -19.69 33.02 -16.63
C PHE A 270 -20.36 31.80 -17.27
#